data_AF-A0A643FAF1-F1
#
_entry.id   AF-A0A643FAF1-F1
#
_cell.length_a   1.000
_cell.length_b   1.000
_cell.length_c   1.000
_cell.angle_alpha   90.00
_cell.angle_beta   90.00
_cell.angle_gamma   90.00
#
_symmetry.space_group_name_H-M   'P 1'
#
loop_
_entity.id
_entity.type
_entity.pdbx_description
1 polymer ?
#
loop_
_entity_poly.entity_id
_entity_poly.type
_entity_poly.pdbx_seq_one_letter_code
_entity_poly.pdbx_strand_id
1 'polypeptide(L)'
;MDDALTLARRAAVGSYSWARAARPDAAAIVALHLGDAASALALGRAAQPERVIALDLGLATLARRFFASDRPGEAAIETAIAEVEDAIMPLRPVLPPEAWLVSTDAAVAAVAEQAGLSWQAGPATLDRDTVEALFHRWAALALGRPASQDALPIGGPGAGRFAATLLVLREWLHHLPQTALAVAPMAPSPSAFSYPLSAAGIEP
;
A
#
# COMPACT_ATOMS: atom_id res chain seq x y z
N MET A 1 15.67 14.82 -0.67
CA MET A 1 15.03 13.95 -1.68
C MET A 1 15.67 12.56 -1.67
N ASP A 2 17.00 12.48 -1.81
CA ASP A 2 17.74 11.22 -1.93
C ASP A 2 17.55 10.26 -0.74
N ASP A 3 17.45 10.78 0.48
CA ASP A 3 17.20 9.96 1.67
C ASP A 3 15.81 9.32 1.64
N ALA A 4 14.78 10.05 1.21
CA ALA A 4 13.41 9.54 1.13
C ALA A 4 13.28 8.44 0.06
N LEU A 5 13.89 8.64 -1.11
CA LEU A 5 13.93 7.61 -2.16
C LEU A 5 14.71 6.38 -1.72
N THR A 6 15.77 6.55 -0.93
CA THR A 6 16.55 5.44 -0.37
C THR A 6 15.74 4.65 0.66
N LEU A 7 15.03 5.32 1.56
CA LEU A 7 14.16 4.69 2.54
C LEU A 7 13.02 3.92 1.86
N ALA A 8 12.36 4.53 0.87
CA ALA A 8 11.29 3.88 0.13
C ALA A 8 11.76 2.59 -0.55
N ARG A 9 12.92 2.62 -1.21
CA ARG A 9 13.53 1.42 -1.82
C ARG A 9 13.78 0.32 -0.80
N ARG A 10 14.33 0.65 0.37
CA ARG A 10 14.59 -0.32 1.44
C ARG A 10 13.30 -0.97 1.95
N ALA A 11 12.25 -0.17 2.15
CA ALA A 11 10.95 -0.68 2.58
C ALA A 11 10.36 -1.64 1.53
N ALA A 12 10.40 -1.29 0.25
CA ALA A 12 9.94 -2.18 -0.83
C ALA A 12 10.72 -3.52 -0.87
N VAL A 13 12.05 -3.49 -0.65
CA VAL A 13 12.87 -4.71 -0.54
C VAL A 13 12.46 -5.56 0.67
N GLY A 14 12.10 -4.92 1.79
CA GLY A 14 11.56 -5.60 2.97
C GLY A 14 10.26 -6.33 2.68
N SER A 15 9.31 -5.65 2.04
CA SER A 15 8.04 -6.24 1.60
C SER A 15 8.25 -7.38 0.58
N TYR A 16 9.21 -7.25 -0.33
CA TYR A 16 9.57 -8.32 -1.28
C TYR A 16 10.11 -9.55 -0.56
N SER A 17 11.01 -9.35 0.41
CA SER A 17 11.59 -10.43 1.20
C SER A 17 10.52 -11.19 1.98
N TRP A 18 9.59 -10.45 2.59
CA TRP A 18 8.42 -11.03 3.25
C TRP A 18 7.58 -11.86 2.28
N ALA A 19 7.26 -11.30 1.12
CA ALA A 19 6.42 -11.97 0.13
C ALA A 19 7.07 -13.24 -0.41
N ARG A 20 8.37 -13.21 -0.70
CA ARG A 20 9.10 -14.40 -1.16
C ARG A 20 9.14 -15.50 -0.10
N ALA A 21 9.23 -15.15 1.18
CA ALA A 21 9.13 -16.12 2.27
C ALA A 21 7.70 -16.68 2.41
N ALA A 22 6.67 -15.83 2.23
CA ALA A 22 5.27 -16.21 2.34
C ALA A 22 4.78 -17.08 1.17
N ARG A 23 5.29 -16.86 -0.05
CA ARG A 23 5.01 -17.65 -1.25
C ARG A 23 6.30 -17.94 -2.03
N PRO A 24 7.08 -18.95 -1.62
CA PRO A 24 8.33 -19.32 -2.29
C PRO A 24 8.13 -19.68 -3.77
N ASP A 25 6.96 -20.22 -4.10
CA ASP A 25 6.53 -20.70 -5.41
C ASP A 25 5.91 -19.62 -6.32
N ALA A 26 5.75 -18.37 -5.83
CA ALA A 26 5.23 -17.28 -6.66
C ALA A 26 6.12 -17.05 -7.90
N ALA A 27 5.52 -17.14 -9.09
CA ALA A 27 6.23 -17.02 -10.38
C ALA A 27 6.96 -15.68 -10.53
N ALA A 28 6.34 -14.60 -10.06
CA ALA A 28 6.94 -13.28 -9.91
C ALA A 28 6.30 -12.56 -8.72
N ILE A 29 7.04 -11.62 -8.13
CA ILE A 29 6.56 -10.78 -7.03
C ILE A 29 6.73 -9.32 -7.44
N VAL A 30 5.74 -8.49 -7.14
CA VAL A 30 5.84 -7.03 -7.12
C VAL A 30 5.46 -6.58 -5.72
N ALA A 31 6.41 -6.08 -4.96
CA ALA A 31 6.18 -5.56 -3.62
C ALA A 31 6.11 -4.03 -3.67
N LEU A 32 4.96 -3.48 -3.26
CA LEU A 32 4.66 -2.05 -3.26
C LEU A 32 4.83 -1.46 -1.87
N HIS A 33 5.62 -0.37 -1.81
CA HIS A 33 5.71 0.51 -0.67
C HIS A 33 5.20 1.91 -1.02
N LEU A 34 4.22 2.41 -0.27
CA LEU A 34 3.63 3.74 -0.34
C LEU A 34 4.09 4.58 0.86
N GLY A 35 5.18 5.33 0.66
CA GLY A 35 5.76 6.19 1.68
C GLY A 35 5.18 7.60 1.68
N ASP A 36 5.43 8.35 2.75
CA ASP A 36 4.90 9.70 2.92
C ASP A 36 5.55 10.72 1.96
N ALA A 37 6.85 10.57 1.72
CA ALA A 37 7.62 11.46 0.84
C ALA A 37 7.87 10.85 -0.54
N ALA A 38 8.02 9.53 -0.63
CA ALA A 38 8.25 8.80 -1.87
C ALA A 38 7.75 7.38 -1.75
N SER A 39 7.42 6.76 -2.88
CA SER A 39 7.00 5.37 -2.98
C SER A 39 8.05 4.55 -3.72
N ALA A 40 7.98 3.23 -3.60
CA ALA A 40 8.85 2.36 -4.36
C ALA A 40 8.21 0.99 -4.59
N LEU A 41 8.73 0.29 -5.57
CA LEU A 41 8.38 -1.08 -5.87
C LEU A 41 9.65 -1.92 -6.03
N ALA A 42 9.62 -3.13 -5.49
CA ALA A 42 10.64 -4.15 -5.69
C ALA A 42 10.02 -5.30 -6.48
N LEU A 43 10.65 -5.71 -7.58
CA LEU A 43 10.12 -6.76 -8.46
C LEU A 43 11.18 -7.80 -8.81
N GLY A 44 10.74 -9.04 -9.00
CA GLY A 44 11.63 -10.13 -9.37
C GLY A 44 10.98 -11.52 -9.29
N ARG A 45 11.70 -12.51 -9.80
CA ARG A 45 11.32 -13.93 -9.77
C ARG A 45 12.17 -14.75 -8.79
N ALA A 46 13.32 -14.20 -8.38
CA ALA A 46 14.29 -14.86 -7.54
C ALA A 46 14.09 -14.59 -6.04
N ALA A 47 15.01 -15.11 -5.23
CA ALA A 47 15.05 -14.87 -3.78
C ALA A 47 15.21 -13.38 -3.41
N GLN A 48 15.91 -12.62 -4.25
CA GLN A 48 16.09 -11.16 -4.12
C GLN A 48 15.41 -10.44 -5.29
N PRO A 49 15.01 -9.17 -5.11
CA PRO A 49 14.42 -8.41 -6.20
C PRO A 49 15.45 -8.15 -7.30
N GLU A 50 15.02 -8.33 -8.55
CA GLU A 50 15.83 -8.05 -9.75
C GLU A 50 15.92 -6.54 -10.02
N ARG A 51 14.86 -5.81 -9.63
CA ARG A 51 14.78 -4.36 -9.81
C ARG A 51 14.08 -3.73 -8.61
N VAL A 52 14.52 -2.52 -8.27
CA VAL A 52 13.84 -1.65 -7.31
C VAL A 52 13.66 -0.28 -7.95
N ILE A 53 12.41 0.11 -8.16
CA ILE A 53 12.04 1.37 -8.83
C ILE A 53 11.46 2.29 -7.76
N ALA A 54 12.01 3.49 -7.62
CA ALA A 54 11.45 4.52 -6.76
C ALA A 54 10.57 5.46 -7.60
N LEU A 55 9.52 5.97 -6.98
CA LEU A 55 8.55 6.89 -7.55
C LEU A 55 8.57 8.16 -6.71
N ASP A 56 8.60 9.32 -7.36
CA ASP A 56 8.36 10.62 -6.71
C ASP A 56 6.85 10.81 -6.45
N LEU A 57 6.31 9.89 -5.65
CA LEU A 57 4.90 9.77 -5.32
C LEU A 57 4.80 9.59 -3.81
N GLY A 58 4.58 10.69 -3.09
CA GLY A 58 4.50 10.69 -1.62
C GLY A 58 3.06 10.89 -1.13
N LEU A 59 2.58 10.02 -0.24
CA LEU A 59 1.22 10.09 0.31
C LEU A 59 0.97 11.41 1.06
N ALA A 60 1.94 11.93 1.81
CA ALA A 60 1.79 13.19 2.53
C ALA A 60 1.80 14.38 1.57
N THR A 61 2.52 14.29 0.46
CA THR A 61 2.52 15.33 -0.58
C THR A 61 1.19 15.38 -1.31
N LEU A 62 0.65 14.23 -1.75
CA LEU A 62 -0.68 14.13 -2.36
C LEU A 62 -1.77 14.64 -1.40
N ALA A 63 -1.76 14.15 -0.15
CA ALA A 63 -2.70 14.56 0.88
C ALA A 63 -2.70 16.07 1.09
N ARG A 64 -1.53 16.68 1.25
CA ARG A 64 -1.41 18.13 1.46
C ARG A 64 -1.86 18.94 0.25
N ARG A 65 -1.63 18.46 -0.97
CA ARG A 65 -1.93 19.20 -2.20
C ARG A 65 -3.41 19.14 -2.58
N PHE A 66 -4.03 17.98 -2.42
CA PHE A 66 -5.37 17.72 -2.97
C PHE A 66 -6.43 17.43 -1.91
N PHE A 67 -6.02 16.96 -0.72
CA PHE A 67 -6.93 16.46 0.32
C PHE A 67 -6.69 17.12 1.69
N ALA A 68 -6.19 18.36 1.70
CA ALA A 68 -5.99 19.13 2.93
C ALA A 68 -7.30 19.65 3.54
N SER A 69 -8.33 19.79 2.71
CA SER A 69 -9.69 20.16 3.12
C SER A 69 -10.55 18.91 3.30
N ASP A 70 -11.44 18.91 4.29
CA ASP A 70 -12.40 17.82 4.54
C ASP A 70 -13.43 17.62 3.39
N ARG A 71 -13.45 18.56 2.43
CA ARG A 71 -14.25 18.52 1.20
C ARG A 71 -13.40 18.95 0.01
N PRO A 72 -12.60 18.04 -0.57
CA PRO A 72 -11.95 18.34 -1.84
C PRO A 72 -13.00 18.57 -2.92
N GLY A 73 -12.81 19.58 -3.77
CA GLY A 73 -13.67 19.78 -4.93
C GLY A 73 -13.38 18.75 -6.02
N GLU A 74 -14.34 18.53 -6.93
CA GLU A 74 -14.20 17.59 -8.07
C GLU A 74 -12.90 17.82 -8.85
N ALA A 75 -12.59 19.08 -9.19
CA ALA A 75 -11.37 19.43 -9.91
C ALA A 75 -10.07 19.02 -9.17
N ALA A 76 -10.07 19.05 -7.83
CA ALA A 76 -8.91 18.61 -7.05
C ALA A 76 -8.75 17.08 -7.11
N ILE A 77 -9.86 16.34 -7.09
CA ILE A 77 -9.85 14.87 -7.24
C ILE A 77 -9.35 14.49 -8.63
N GLU A 78 -9.89 15.10 -9.69
CA GLU A 78 -9.47 14.85 -11.08
C GLU A 78 -7.98 15.17 -11.29
N THR A 79 -7.50 16.28 -10.73
CA THR A 79 -6.07 16.63 -10.80
C THR A 79 -5.20 15.62 -10.06
N ALA A 80 -5.67 15.12 -8.91
CA ALA A 80 -4.95 14.10 -8.16
C ALA A 80 -4.91 12.77 -8.92
N ILE A 81 -6.01 12.38 -9.58
CA ILE A 81 -6.08 11.19 -10.46
C ILE A 81 -5.02 11.33 -11.55
N ALA A 82 -5.03 12.43 -12.30
CA ALA A 82 -4.08 12.65 -13.40
C ALA A 82 -2.61 12.60 -12.91
N GLU A 83 -2.30 13.19 -11.75
CA GLU A 83 -0.94 13.14 -11.19
C GLU A 83 -0.50 11.72 -10.80
N VAL A 84 -1.42 10.93 -10.22
CA VAL A 84 -1.15 9.54 -9.88
C VAL A 84 -0.99 8.70 -11.15
N GLU A 85 -1.87 8.86 -12.14
CA GLU A 85 -1.79 8.18 -13.43
C GLU A 85 -0.43 8.43 -14.11
N ASP A 86 -0.04 9.70 -14.24
CA ASP A 86 1.24 10.09 -14.83
C ASP A 86 2.43 9.42 -14.13
N ALA A 87 2.36 9.27 -12.80
CA ALA A 87 3.40 8.64 -12.01
C ALA A 87 3.48 7.11 -12.20
N ILE A 88 2.34 6.43 -12.39
CA ILE A 88 2.29 4.96 -12.44
C ILE A 88 2.30 4.39 -13.86
N MET A 89 1.81 5.12 -14.87
CA MET A 89 1.70 4.62 -16.24
C MET A 89 3.02 4.13 -16.85
N PRO A 90 4.19 4.75 -16.57
CA PRO A 90 5.49 4.23 -17.02
C PRO A 90 5.83 2.83 -16.47
N LEU A 91 5.15 2.37 -15.41
CA LEU A 91 5.35 1.04 -14.84
C LEU A 91 4.68 -0.07 -15.64
N ARG A 92 3.60 0.24 -16.38
CA ARG A 92 2.80 -0.75 -17.10
C ARG A 92 3.62 -1.72 -17.98
N PRO A 93 4.59 -1.28 -18.80
CA PRO A 93 5.38 -2.20 -19.64
C PRO A 93 6.44 -3.01 -18.87
N VAL A 94 6.77 -2.65 -17.62
CA VAL A 94 7.82 -3.33 -16.84
C VAL A 94 7.29 -4.30 -15.81
N LEU A 95 6.00 -4.22 -15.47
CA LEU A 95 5.38 -5.08 -14.47
C LEU A 95 4.97 -6.43 -15.08
N PRO A 96 5.41 -7.57 -14.51
CA PRO A 96 4.98 -8.88 -14.98
C PRO A 96 3.48 -9.08 -14.71
N PRO A 97 2.64 -9.41 -15.71
CA PRO A 97 1.21 -9.61 -15.52
C PRO A 97 0.87 -10.74 -14.54
N GLU A 98 1.72 -11.77 -14.48
CA GLU A 98 1.60 -12.92 -13.58
C GLU A 98 2.05 -12.64 -12.14
N ALA A 99 2.59 -11.45 -11.87
CA ALA A 99 3.18 -11.16 -10.57
C ALA A 99 2.15 -11.10 -9.46
N TRP A 100 2.50 -11.70 -8.34
CA TRP A 100 1.79 -11.47 -7.09
C TRP A 100 2.15 -10.08 -6.56
N LEU A 101 1.18 -9.16 -6.65
CA LEU A 101 1.28 -7.82 -6.09
C LEU A 101 0.98 -7.85 -4.58
N VAL A 102 1.85 -7.24 -3.78
CA VAL A 102 1.80 -7.31 -2.32
C VAL A 102 2.26 -6.00 -1.69
N SER A 103 1.63 -5.61 -0.59
CA SER A 103 2.11 -4.54 0.29
C SER A 103 2.00 -4.95 1.74
N THR A 104 2.94 -4.47 2.55
CA THR A 104 2.96 -4.63 4.01
C THR A 104 2.71 -3.31 4.74
N ASP A 105 2.30 -2.26 4.02
CA ASP A 105 2.18 -0.93 4.59
C ASP A 105 0.93 -0.78 5.44
N ALA A 106 1.08 -0.13 6.59
CA ALA A 106 -0.05 0.23 7.45
C ALA A 106 -1.08 1.12 6.73
N ALA A 107 -0.64 1.94 5.76
CA ALA A 107 -1.53 2.75 4.93
C ALA A 107 -2.52 1.89 4.12
N VAL A 108 -1.98 0.86 3.47
CA VAL A 108 -2.74 -0.09 2.66
C VAL A 108 -3.62 -0.97 3.55
N ALA A 109 -3.10 -1.39 4.71
CA ALA A 109 -3.89 -2.10 5.72
C ALA A 109 -5.12 -1.29 6.15
N ALA A 110 -4.96 0.00 6.45
CA ALA A 110 -6.09 0.86 6.81
C ALA A 110 -7.15 0.95 5.70
N VAL A 111 -6.76 0.95 4.41
CA VAL A 111 -7.71 0.90 3.28
C VAL A 111 -8.45 -0.44 3.25
N ALA A 112 -7.74 -1.55 3.42
CA ALA A 112 -8.34 -2.88 3.44
C ALA A 112 -9.31 -3.07 4.63
N GLU A 113 -9.00 -2.50 5.79
CA GLU A 113 -9.90 -2.43 6.95
C GLU A 113 -11.21 -1.70 6.62
N GLN A 114 -11.14 -0.53 5.95
CA GLN A 114 -12.34 0.23 5.53
C GLN A 114 -13.14 -0.47 4.42
N ALA A 115 -12.51 -1.41 3.70
CA ALA A 115 -13.18 -2.33 2.80
C ALA A 115 -13.84 -3.52 3.52
N GLY A 116 -13.70 -3.64 4.85
CA GLY A 116 -14.25 -4.73 5.65
C GLY A 116 -13.43 -6.02 5.57
N LEU A 117 -12.18 -5.96 5.12
CA LEU A 117 -11.31 -7.12 4.99
C LEU A 117 -10.60 -7.43 6.32
N SER A 118 -10.37 -8.72 6.55
CA SER A 118 -9.61 -9.24 7.70
C SER A 118 -8.49 -10.15 7.20
N TRP A 119 -7.35 -10.13 7.90
CA TRP A 119 -6.15 -10.92 7.60
C TRP A 119 -5.84 -11.95 8.70
N GLN A 120 -6.85 -12.33 9.49
CA GLN A 120 -6.71 -13.34 10.55
C GLN A 120 -6.28 -14.72 10.03
N ALA A 121 -6.65 -15.07 8.79
CA ALA A 121 -6.34 -16.35 8.16
C ALA A 121 -5.18 -16.26 7.13
N GLY A 122 -4.49 -15.12 7.05
CA GLY A 122 -3.46 -14.85 6.05
C GLY A 122 -3.66 -13.50 5.36
N PRO A 123 -2.88 -13.20 4.32
CA PRO A 123 -2.98 -11.92 3.61
C PRO A 123 -4.39 -11.69 3.06
N ALA A 124 -4.95 -10.52 3.33
CA ALA A 124 -6.22 -10.11 2.72
C ALA A 124 -6.00 -9.78 1.24
N THR A 125 -7.02 -9.98 0.42
CA THR A 125 -6.97 -9.60 -1.00
C THR A 125 -7.86 -8.38 -1.21
N LEU A 126 -7.25 -7.29 -1.64
CA LEU A 126 -7.92 -6.07 -2.06
C LEU A 126 -7.95 -6.04 -3.59
N ASP A 127 -9.10 -6.38 -4.18
CA ASP A 127 -9.29 -6.39 -5.64
C ASP A 127 -9.77 -5.04 -6.18
N ARG A 128 -9.67 -4.88 -7.51
CA ARG A 128 -10.05 -3.67 -8.22
C ARG A 128 -11.48 -3.22 -7.89
N ASP A 129 -12.43 -4.13 -7.94
CA ASP A 129 -13.86 -3.81 -7.78
C ASP A 129 -14.16 -3.37 -6.33
N THR A 130 -13.49 -3.98 -5.34
CA THR A 130 -13.56 -3.56 -3.93
C THR A 130 -13.00 -2.15 -3.73
N VAL A 131 -11.84 -1.85 -4.33
CA VAL A 131 -11.24 -0.51 -4.24
C VAL A 131 -12.10 0.53 -4.94
N GLU A 132 -12.68 0.19 -6.09
CA GLU A 132 -13.57 1.07 -6.84
C GLU A 132 -14.84 1.39 -6.05
N ALA A 133 -15.46 0.38 -5.44
CA ALA A 133 -16.63 0.58 -4.57
C ALA A 133 -16.30 1.46 -3.35
N LEU A 134 -15.13 1.26 -2.73
CA LEU A 134 -14.66 2.07 -1.61
C LEU A 134 -14.39 3.52 -2.04
N PHE A 135 -13.80 3.73 -3.21
CA PHE A 135 -13.58 5.06 -3.78
C PHE A 135 -14.89 5.78 -4.06
N HIS A 136 -15.89 5.12 -4.65
CA HIS A 136 -17.21 5.72 -4.89
C HIS A 136 -17.89 6.17 -3.58
N ARG A 137 -17.80 5.35 -2.53
CA ARG A 137 -18.31 5.72 -1.20
C ARG A 137 -17.58 6.95 -0.65
N TRP A 138 -16.25 6.94 -0.70
CA TRP A 138 -15.42 8.07 -0.25
C TRP A 138 -15.72 9.36 -1.03
N ALA A 139 -15.75 9.29 -2.37
CA ALA A 139 -15.99 10.43 -3.25
C ALA A 139 -17.37 11.05 -2.99
N ALA A 140 -18.42 10.24 -2.79
CA ALA A 140 -19.74 10.75 -2.47
C ALA A 140 -19.74 11.59 -1.17
N LEU A 141 -19.04 11.13 -0.14
CA LEU A 141 -18.90 11.85 1.14
C LEU A 141 -18.07 13.14 0.97
N ALA A 142 -16.93 13.04 0.29
CA ALA A 142 -16.04 14.16 0.01
C ALA A 142 -16.76 15.30 -0.75
N LEU A 143 -17.66 14.94 -1.66
CA LEU A 143 -18.47 15.87 -2.47
C LEU A 143 -19.77 16.33 -1.79
N GLY A 144 -19.99 15.99 -0.51
CA GLY A 144 -21.05 16.59 0.31
C GLY A 144 -22.19 15.67 0.73
N ARG A 145 -22.10 14.35 0.48
CA ARG A 145 -23.02 13.39 1.12
C ARG A 145 -22.82 13.42 2.64
N PRO A 146 -23.88 13.36 3.46
CA PRO A 146 -23.74 13.43 4.92
C PRO A 146 -22.86 12.30 5.49
N ALA A 147 -21.91 12.66 6.36
CA ALA A 147 -20.99 11.74 7.04
C ALA A 147 -21.70 10.71 7.94
N SER A 148 -22.94 10.94 8.35
CA SER A 148 -23.72 9.97 9.14
C SER A 148 -24.10 8.70 8.36
N GLN A 149 -23.88 8.67 7.04
CA GLN A 149 -24.22 7.53 6.19
C GLN A 149 -23.05 6.56 5.98
N ASP A 150 -21.83 6.93 6.38
CA ASP A 150 -20.65 6.09 6.22
C ASP A 150 -19.51 6.54 7.17
N ALA A 151 -18.74 5.61 7.70
CA ALA A 151 -17.69 5.87 8.68
C ALA A 151 -16.30 6.15 8.06
N LEU A 152 -16.25 6.35 6.73
CA LEU A 152 -14.97 6.55 6.04
C LEU A 152 -14.25 7.83 6.51
N PRO A 153 -12.90 7.81 6.56
CA PRO A 153 -12.12 8.99 6.89
C PRO A 153 -12.27 10.09 5.83
N ILE A 154 -13.08 11.10 6.12
CA ILE A 154 -13.27 12.30 5.28
C ILE A 154 -12.86 13.60 5.96
N GLY A 155 -12.55 13.57 7.25
CA GLY A 155 -12.04 14.72 7.97
C GLY A 155 -11.21 14.36 9.19
N GLY A 156 -10.44 15.32 9.68
CA GLY A 156 -9.54 15.14 10.82
C GLY A 156 -8.20 14.47 10.48
N PRO A 157 -7.38 14.18 11.51
CA PRO A 157 -6.03 13.66 11.31
C PRO A 157 -6.02 12.35 10.53
N GLY A 158 -5.27 12.31 9.42
CA GLY A 158 -5.10 11.11 8.60
C GLY A 158 -6.11 10.94 7.46
N ALA A 159 -7.19 11.73 7.39
CA ALA A 159 -8.19 11.62 6.31
C ALA A 159 -7.58 11.86 4.92
N GLY A 160 -6.76 12.90 4.75
CA GLY A 160 -6.07 13.15 3.48
C GLY A 160 -5.09 12.04 3.10
N ARG A 161 -4.46 11.39 4.08
CA ARG A 161 -3.54 10.27 3.84
C ARG A 161 -4.31 9.01 3.43
N PHE A 162 -5.47 8.77 4.04
CA PHE A 162 -6.40 7.71 3.62
C PHE A 162 -6.86 7.94 2.17
N ALA A 163 -7.33 9.16 1.84
CA ALA A 163 -7.75 9.53 0.49
C ALA A 163 -6.63 9.34 -0.54
N ALA A 164 -5.42 9.83 -0.26
CA ALA A 164 -4.27 9.64 -1.14
C ALA A 164 -3.92 8.16 -1.34
N THR A 165 -3.96 7.36 -0.28
CA THR A 165 -3.68 5.91 -0.37
C THR A 165 -4.74 5.22 -1.21
N LEU A 166 -6.03 5.47 -0.95
CA LEU A 166 -7.15 4.90 -1.68
C LEU A 166 -7.08 5.24 -3.17
N LEU A 167 -6.77 6.50 -3.50
CA LEU A 167 -6.61 6.95 -4.87
C LEU A 167 -5.44 6.22 -5.58
N VAL A 168 -4.26 6.15 -4.95
CA VAL A 168 -3.11 5.45 -5.54
C VAL A 168 -3.42 3.99 -5.82
N LEU A 169 -4.11 3.31 -4.89
CA LEU A 169 -4.51 1.92 -5.06
C LEU A 169 -5.56 1.76 -6.17
N ARG A 170 -6.51 2.69 -6.30
CA ARG A 170 -7.49 2.70 -7.39
C ARG A 170 -6.80 2.74 -8.73
N GLU A 171 -5.96 3.76 -8.96
CA GLU A 171 -5.31 3.93 -10.26
C GLU A 171 -4.38 2.76 -10.57
N TRP A 172 -3.68 2.23 -9.56
CA TRP A 172 -2.84 1.06 -9.73
C TRP A 172 -3.63 -0.15 -10.24
N LEU A 173 -4.69 -0.55 -9.53
CA LEU A 173 -5.47 -1.74 -9.87
C LEU A 173 -6.33 -1.57 -11.13
N HIS A 174 -6.57 -0.33 -11.56
CA HIS A 174 -7.34 -0.02 -12.76
C HIS A 174 -6.46 0.01 -14.03
N HIS A 175 -5.24 0.57 -13.95
CA HIS A 175 -4.39 0.82 -15.13
C HIS A 175 -3.22 -0.16 -15.30
N LEU A 176 -2.75 -0.77 -14.21
CA LEU A 176 -1.61 -1.68 -14.25
C LEU A 176 -2.07 -3.15 -14.38
N PRO A 177 -1.16 -4.07 -14.76
CA PRO A 177 -1.54 -5.45 -15.10
C PRO A 177 -2.18 -6.23 -13.95
N GLN A 178 -1.90 -5.88 -12.70
CA GLN A 178 -2.42 -6.59 -11.53
C GLN A 178 -3.80 -6.06 -11.13
N THR A 179 -4.77 -6.96 -11.05
CA THR A 179 -6.16 -6.65 -10.69
C THR A 179 -6.46 -6.82 -9.20
N ALA A 180 -5.48 -7.26 -8.42
CA ALA A 180 -5.59 -7.46 -6.98
C ALA A 180 -4.26 -7.24 -6.26
N LEU A 181 -4.35 -6.71 -5.04
CA LEU A 181 -3.24 -6.49 -4.12
C LEU A 181 -3.42 -7.38 -2.89
N ALA A 182 -2.41 -8.18 -2.56
CA ALA A 182 -2.36 -8.83 -1.26
C ALA A 182 -1.87 -7.85 -0.20
N VAL A 183 -2.66 -7.69 0.84
CA VAL A 183 -2.37 -6.85 2.00
C VAL A 183 -1.96 -7.77 3.13
N ALA A 184 -0.72 -7.63 3.57
CA ALA A 184 -0.16 -8.42 4.64
C ALA A 184 0.16 -7.52 5.84
N PRO A 185 0.01 -8.02 7.08
CA PRO A 185 0.59 -7.33 8.22
C PRO A 185 2.11 -7.30 8.02
N MET A 186 2.74 -6.16 8.33
CA MET A 186 4.19 -6.14 8.48
C MET A 186 4.54 -7.22 9.51
N ALA A 187 5.27 -8.26 9.11
CA ALA A 187 5.69 -9.28 10.06
C ALA A 187 6.44 -8.60 11.21
N PRO A 188 6.18 -8.96 12.48
CA PRO A 188 7.04 -8.52 13.56
C PRO A 188 8.46 -8.92 13.20
N SER A 189 9.40 -7.97 13.29
CA SER A 189 10.83 -8.28 13.13
C SER A 189 11.17 -9.47 14.03
N PRO A 190 12.01 -10.43 13.59
CA PRO A 190 12.40 -11.60 14.38
C PRO A 190 13.28 -11.27 15.61
N SER A 191 13.09 -10.12 16.26
CA SER A 191 13.82 -9.69 17.47
C SER A 191 12.96 -9.69 18.74
N ALA A 192 11.89 -10.49 18.81
CA ALA A 192 11.04 -10.58 20.00
C ALA A 192 10.80 -12.01 20.54
N PHE A 193 11.58 -13.00 20.10
CA PHE A 193 11.66 -14.29 20.79
C PHE A 193 12.98 -14.39 21.56
N SER A 194 13.03 -13.72 22.72
CA SER A 194 13.93 -14.15 23.78
C SER A 194 13.43 -15.49 24.28
N TYR A 195 14.03 -16.58 23.80
CA TYR A 195 13.95 -17.84 24.51
C TYR A 195 14.66 -17.67 25.86
N PRO A 196 14.03 -17.94 27.00
CA PRO A 196 14.80 -18.13 28.22
C PRO A 196 15.66 -19.38 28.04
N LEU A 197 16.98 -19.20 28.18
CA LEU A 197 17.94 -20.27 28.35
C LEU A 197 17.44 -21.20 29.46
N SER A 198 17.39 -22.49 29.11
CA SER A 198 17.16 -23.59 30.03
C SER A 198 18.08 -23.47 31.25
N ALA A 199 17.50 -23.32 32.44
CA ALA A 199 18.20 -23.55 33.69
C ALA A 199 18.32 -25.07 33.92
N ALA A 200 19.18 -25.72 33.14
CA ALA A 200 19.80 -26.97 33.55
C ALA A 200 21.06 -26.61 34.34
N GLY A 201 20.90 -26.49 35.65
CA GLY A 201 21.97 -26.25 36.61
C GLY A 201 21.67 -27.03 37.88
N ILE A 202 21.81 -28.35 37.79
CA ILE A 202 22.13 -29.19 38.94
C ILE A 202 23.58 -28.87 39.28
N GLU A 203 23.87 -28.44 40.52
CA GLU A 203 25.12 -28.72 41.27
C GLU A 203 24.94 -28.24 42.73
N PRO A 204 25.70 -28.78 43.72
CA PRO A 204 26.26 -30.13 43.87
C PRO A 204 25.57 -30.95 44.97
#